data_AF-A0A835X9W3-F1
#
_entry.id   AF-A0A835X9W3-F1
#
_cell.length_a   1.000
_cell.length_b   1.000
_cell.length_c   1.000
_cell.angle_alpha   90.00
_cell.angle_beta   90.00
_cell.angle_gamma   90.00
#
_symmetry.space_group_name_H-M   'P 1'
#
loop_
_entity.id
_entity.type
_entity.pdbx_description
1 polymer ?
#
loop_
_entity_poly.entity_id
_entity_poly.type
_entity_poly.pdbx_seq_one_letter_code
_entity_poly.pdbx_strand_id
1 'polypeptide(L)'
;MMTKQLTERQKAKWINPLIDRDDFQCFYCTGKFGKNSYVFDHLNDNPHDNRFDNLVLAHQSCNVRKGFYGEYQVIAREKLRKNEAENFLAEWEREQKHSTHKETSDEADLNKTIIKTSKQFLIQELLSQMGHEPRRDEILMKEAIECVCYLVQQETGRGSHTAVQRHLETLTCVISKEFARKEVNGKKYIIRREGL
;
A
#
# COMPACT_ATOMS: atom_id res chain seq x y z
N MET A 1 -29.22 14.20 19.88
CA MET A 1 -27.88 14.46 19.31
C MET A 1 -26.98 13.28 19.66
N MET A 2 -26.59 12.44 18.69
CA MET A 2 -25.59 11.39 18.95
C MET A 2 -24.20 12.03 18.95
N THR A 3 -23.57 12.09 20.12
CA THR A 3 -22.15 12.43 20.23
C THR A 3 -21.34 11.36 19.50
N LYS A 4 -20.81 11.69 18.30
CA LYS A 4 -19.94 10.81 17.50
C LYS A 4 -18.53 10.67 18.13
N GLN A 5 -18.46 10.30 19.41
CA GLN A 5 -17.21 9.91 20.07
C GLN A 5 -16.78 8.52 19.56
N LEU A 6 -15.49 8.19 19.72
CA LEU A 6 -14.99 6.84 19.41
C LEU A 6 -15.82 5.79 20.15
N THR A 7 -16.45 4.90 19.39
CA THR A 7 -17.22 3.78 19.97
C THR A 7 -16.29 2.74 20.57
N GLU A 8 -16.76 1.96 21.56
CA GLU A 8 -15.98 0.86 22.15
C GLU A 8 -15.50 -0.15 21.11
N ARG A 9 -16.31 -0.41 20.07
CA ARG A 9 -15.91 -1.25 18.93
C ARG A 9 -14.74 -0.66 18.15
N GLN A 10 -14.71 0.66 17.94
CA GLN A 10 -13.59 1.34 17.29
C GLN A 10 -12.34 1.33 18.18
N LYS A 11 -12.50 1.54 19.49
CA LYS A 11 -11.39 1.45 20.44
C LYS A 11 -10.75 0.07 20.43
N ALA A 12 -11.56 -0.99 20.50
CA ALA A 12 -11.09 -2.37 20.42
C ALA A 12 -10.41 -2.68 19.07
N LYS A 13 -10.89 -2.09 17.96
CA LYS A 13 -10.27 -2.24 16.64
C LYS A 13 -8.89 -1.59 16.57
N TRP A 14 -8.73 -0.40 17.16
CA TRP A 14 -7.55 0.44 16.96
C TRP A 14 -6.47 0.29 18.02
N ILE A 15 -6.77 -0.32 19.18
CA ILE A 15 -5.81 -0.42 20.28
C ILE A 15 -4.50 -1.13 19.87
N ASN A 16 -4.57 -2.34 19.30
CA ASN A 16 -3.37 -3.08 18.91
C ASN A 16 -2.60 -2.40 17.77
N PRO A 17 -3.24 -1.95 16.67
CA PRO A 17 -2.53 -1.21 15.63
C PRO A 17 -1.86 0.08 16.11
N LEU A 18 -2.42 0.78 17.10
CA LEU A 18 -1.77 1.96 17.69
C LEU A 18 -0.56 1.58 18.54
N ILE A 19 -0.66 0.47 19.29
CA ILE A 19 0.47 -0.07 20.06
C ILE A 19 1.61 -0.48 19.12
N ASP A 20 1.29 -1.16 18.02
CA ASP A 20 2.31 -1.59 17.04
C ASP A 20 2.99 -0.39 16.36
N ARG A 21 2.29 0.74 16.20
CA ARG A 21 2.80 1.96 15.56
C ARG A 21 3.62 2.85 16.49
N ASP A 22 3.15 3.04 17.73
CA ASP A 22 3.62 4.10 18.63
C ASP A 22 4.15 3.59 19.99
N ASP A 23 4.23 2.27 20.16
CA ASP A 23 4.43 1.58 21.44
C ASP A 23 3.31 1.80 22.47
N PHE A 24 3.25 0.94 23.49
CA PHE A 24 2.28 1.10 24.59
C PHE A 24 2.75 2.12 25.65
N GLN A 25 2.90 3.37 25.22
CA GLN A 25 3.28 4.49 26.07
C GLN A 25 2.54 5.78 25.68
N CYS A 26 2.53 6.76 26.58
CA CYS A 26 1.89 8.05 26.30
C CYS A 26 2.65 8.77 25.18
N PHE A 27 1.94 9.14 24.12
CA PHE A 27 2.54 9.82 22.97
C PHE A 27 3.25 11.13 23.36
N TYR A 28 2.70 11.90 24.31
CA TYR A 28 3.24 13.22 24.65
C TYR A 28 4.42 13.18 25.62
N CYS A 29 4.34 12.37 26.67
CA CYS A 29 5.35 12.35 27.73
C CYS A 29 6.24 11.10 27.68
N THR A 30 5.97 10.15 26.78
CA THR A 30 6.65 8.85 26.64
C THR A 30 6.57 7.95 27.89
N GLY A 31 5.82 8.36 28.92
CA GLY A 31 5.62 7.60 30.13
C GLY A 31 4.76 6.37 29.88
N LYS A 32 5.13 5.24 30.48
CA LYS A 32 4.38 3.98 30.38
C LYS A 32 2.97 4.13 30.95
N PHE A 33 2.02 3.41 30.39
CA PHE A 33 0.69 3.30 30.96
C PHE A 33 0.68 2.33 32.13
N GLY A 34 0.04 2.71 33.23
CA GLY A 34 -0.53 1.75 34.17
C GLY A 34 -1.78 1.08 33.59
N LYS A 35 -2.27 0.04 34.27
CA LYS A 35 -3.46 -0.72 33.83
C LYS A 35 -4.65 0.23 33.61
N ASN A 36 -5.17 0.27 32.38
CA ASN A 36 -6.30 1.13 31.95
C ASN A 36 -6.10 2.65 32.11
N SER A 37 -4.86 3.14 32.15
CA SER A 37 -4.57 4.57 32.35
C SER A 37 -4.40 5.38 31.06
N TYR A 38 -4.73 4.80 29.90
CA TYR A 38 -4.63 5.44 28.60
C TYR A 38 -5.98 5.94 28.10
N VAL A 39 -5.95 6.99 27.30
CA VAL A 39 -7.09 7.49 26.52
C VAL A 39 -6.71 7.57 25.04
N PHE A 40 -7.70 7.42 24.17
CA PHE A 40 -7.55 7.77 22.76
C PHE A 40 -7.63 9.29 22.64
N ASP A 41 -6.57 9.90 22.12
CA ASP A 41 -6.52 11.33 21.84
C ASP A 41 -6.57 11.59 20.34
N HIS A 42 -7.28 12.65 19.97
CA HIS A 42 -7.37 13.16 18.61
C HIS A 42 -6.30 14.23 18.41
N LEU A 43 -5.36 13.99 17.50
CA LEU A 43 -4.22 14.87 17.26
C LEU A 43 -4.65 16.28 16.80
N ASN A 44 -5.75 16.39 16.06
CA ASN A 44 -6.33 17.64 15.59
C ASN A 44 -7.40 18.26 16.51
N ASP A 45 -7.59 17.73 17.73
CA ASP A 45 -8.62 18.17 18.68
C ASP A 45 -10.08 18.05 18.17
N ASN A 46 -10.30 17.41 17.01
CA ASN A 46 -11.64 17.17 16.48
C ASN A 46 -12.15 15.80 16.94
N PRO A 47 -13.10 15.73 17.89
CA PRO A 47 -13.61 14.46 18.43
C PRO A 47 -14.43 13.66 17.41
N HIS A 48 -14.69 14.22 16.23
CA HIS A 48 -15.44 13.57 15.15
C HIS A 48 -14.54 12.97 14.07
N ASP A 49 -13.24 13.30 14.05
CA ASP A 49 -12.29 12.74 13.08
C ASP A 49 -11.66 11.45 13.62
N ASN A 50 -12.42 10.36 13.51
CA ASN A 50 -12.03 9.04 14.04
C ASN A 50 -11.13 8.24 13.09
N ARG A 51 -10.44 8.89 12.14
CA ARG A 51 -9.44 8.25 11.29
C ARG A 51 -8.28 7.75 12.13
N PHE A 52 -7.72 6.59 11.78
CA PHE A 52 -6.59 5.99 12.50
C PHE A 52 -5.36 6.92 12.57
N ASP A 53 -5.15 7.74 11.54
CA ASP A 53 -4.05 8.71 11.45
C ASP A 53 -4.12 9.78 12.52
N ASN A 54 -5.34 10.11 12.92
CA ASN A 54 -5.62 11.16 13.87
C ASN A 54 -5.67 10.66 15.32
N LEU A 55 -5.44 9.37 15.56
CA LEU A 55 -5.54 8.78 16.89
C LEU A 55 -4.16 8.44 17.45
N VAL A 56 -3.95 8.71 18.73
CA VAL A 56 -2.81 8.23 19.53
C VAL A 56 -3.29 7.82 20.92
N LEU A 57 -2.44 7.10 21.66
CA LEU A 57 -2.66 6.83 23.08
C LEU A 57 -1.95 7.89 23.93
N ALA A 58 -2.66 8.44 24.91
CA ALA A 58 -2.11 9.43 25.82
C ALA A 58 -2.61 9.19 27.25
N HIS A 59 -1.92 9.74 28.26
CA HIS A 59 -2.53 9.91 29.58
C HIS A 59 -3.62 10.98 29.49
N GLN A 60 -4.69 10.84 30.28
CA GLN A 60 -5.75 11.83 30.36
C GLN A 60 -5.22 13.24 30.68
N SER A 61 -4.25 13.33 31.61
CA SER A 61 -3.61 14.60 31.98
C SER A 61 -2.83 15.22 30.83
N CYS A 62 -2.15 14.41 30.00
CA CYS A 62 -1.41 14.90 28.84
C CYS A 62 -2.35 15.38 27.73
N ASN A 63 -3.46 14.66 27.50
CA ASN A 63 -4.49 15.07 26.55
C ASN A 63 -5.07 16.44 26.95
N VAL A 64 -5.51 16.61 28.21
CA VAL A 64 -5.99 17.93 28.69
C VAL A 64 -4.91 19.00 28.53
N ARG A 65 -3.65 18.68 28.85
CA ARG A 65 -2.53 19.61 28.73
C ARG A 65 -2.26 20.04 27.28
N LYS A 66 -2.56 19.20 26.28
CA LYS A 66 -2.41 19.54 24.85
C LYS A 66 -3.17 20.81 24.48
N GLY A 67 -4.37 21.02 25.04
CA GLY A 67 -5.17 22.21 24.76
C GLY A 67 -4.51 23.54 25.14
N PHE A 68 -3.53 23.51 26.04
CA PHE A 68 -2.91 24.72 26.62
C PHE A 68 -1.40 24.78 26.44
N TYR A 69 -0.75 23.67 26.04
CA TYR A 69 0.71 23.57 25.94
C TYR A 69 1.15 23.49 24.49
N GLY A 70 1.72 24.59 23.99
CA GLY A 70 2.06 24.76 22.57
C GLY A 70 2.98 23.68 22.01
N GLU A 71 3.94 23.16 22.79
CA GLU A 71 4.81 22.07 22.34
C GLU A 71 4.00 20.80 22.01
N TYR A 72 3.01 20.46 22.85
CA TYR A 72 2.14 19.29 22.61
C TYR A 72 1.31 19.46 21.34
N GLN A 73 0.86 20.69 21.05
CA GLN A 73 0.16 20.99 19.80
C GLN A 73 1.07 20.90 18.57
N VAL A 74 2.34 21.26 18.71
CA VAL A 74 3.33 21.13 17.62
C VAL A 74 3.60 19.64 17.34
N ILE A 75 3.90 18.84 18.37
CA ILE A 75 4.15 17.41 18.16
C ILE A 75 2.91 16.65 17.70
N ALA A 76 1.70 17.05 18.13
CA ALA A 76 0.46 16.45 17.66
C ALA A 76 0.22 16.71 16.16
N ARG A 77 0.41 17.96 15.71
CA ARG A 77 0.31 18.32 14.29
C ARG A 77 1.35 17.61 13.44
N GLU A 78 2.59 17.55 13.91
CA GLU A 78 3.66 16.88 13.16
C GLU A 78 3.41 15.36 13.09
N LYS A 79 2.92 14.76 14.17
CA LYS A 79 2.52 13.35 14.18
C LYS A 79 1.35 13.09 13.24
N LEU A 80 0.34 13.94 13.21
CA LEU A 80 -0.78 13.81 12.28
C LEU A 80 -0.29 13.89 10.84
N ARG A 81 0.53 14.90 10.52
CA ARG A 81 1.15 15.07 9.19
C ARG A 81 1.97 13.83 8.79
N LYS A 82 2.77 13.31 9.72
CA LYS A 82 3.56 12.09 9.51
C LYS A 82 2.67 10.88 9.29
N ASN A 83 1.67 10.68 10.15
CA ASN A 83 0.72 9.58 10.02
C ASN A 83 -0.04 9.66 8.69
N GLU A 84 -0.50 10.85 8.27
CA GLU A 84 -1.19 11.03 6.99
C GLU A 84 -0.26 10.81 5.79
N ALA A 85 1.02 11.18 5.87
CA ALA A 85 2.00 10.90 4.82
C ALA A 85 2.37 9.41 4.74
N GLU A 86 2.56 8.76 5.90
CA GLU A 86 2.87 7.34 6.01
C GLU A 86 1.66 6.46 5.70
N ASN A 87 0.45 6.87 6.08
CA ASN A 87 -0.78 6.21 5.68
C ASN A 87 -1.24 6.61 4.29
N PHE A 88 -0.82 7.70 3.67
CA PHE A 88 -0.97 7.84 2.22
C PHE A 88 -0.16 6.75 1.50
N LEU A 89 1.05 6.44 1.98
CA LEU A 89 1.84 5.32 1.46
C LEU A 89 1.22 3.96 1.84
N ALA A 90 0.77 3.78 3.08
CA ALA A 90 0.17 2.54 3.54
C ALA A 90 -1.29 2.34 3.09
N GLU A 91 -2.04 3.39 2.71
CA GLU A 91 -3.35 3.39 2.03
C GLU A 91 -3.16 3.28 0.53
N TRP A 92 -2.09 3.80 -0.08
CA TRP A 92 -1.73 3.43 -1.44
C TRP A 92 -1.34 1.94 -1.52
N GLU A 93 -0.61 1.42 -0.53
CA GLU A 93 -0.31 0.00 -0.37
C GLU A 93 -1.52 -0.83 0.13
N ARG A 94 -2.45 -0.23 0.90
CA ARG A 94 -3.68 -0.89 1.37
C ARG A 94 -4.82 -0.81 0.38
N GLU A 95 -4.92 0.17 -0.50
CA GLU A 95 -5.85 0.20 -1.64
C GLU A 95 -5.38 -0.80 -2.70
N GLN A 96 -4.06 -1.08 -2.77
CA GLN A 96 -3.52 -2.27 -3.42
C GLN A 96 -3.86 -3.59 -2.68
N LYS A 97 -4.06 -3.58 -1.35
CA LYS A 97 -4.37 -4.79 -0.52
C LYS A 97 -5.85 -5.01 -0.12
N HIS A 98 -6.73 -4.01 -0.18
CA HIS A 98 -8.09 -3.99 0.39
C HIS A 98 -9.18 -3.67 -0.63
N SER A 99 -8.92 -3.92 -1.92
CA SER A 99 -9.98 -4.16 -2.91
C SER A 99 -10.72 -5.49 -2.67
N THR A 100 -10.75 -6.00 -1.43
CA THR A 100 -11.26 -7.32 -1.07
C THR A 100 -12.13 -7.24 0.19
N HIS A 101 -13.43 -7.06 -0.03
CA HIS A 101 -14.43 -7.74 0.80
C HIS A 101 -15.71 -7.99 0.00
N LYS A 102 -15.70 -9.07 -0.79
CA LYS A 102 -16.75 -10.10 -0.90
C LYS A 102 -16.38 -11.09 -2.02
N GLU A 103 -16.11 -12.33 -1.64
CA GLU A 103 -16.27 -13.53 -2.49
C GLU A 103 -15.79 -13.46 -3.95
N THR A 104 -14.50 -13.20 -4.18
CA THR A 104 -13.87 -13.54 -5.46
C THR A 104 -12.68 -14.44 -5.22
N SER A 105 -12.94 -15.75 -5.27
CA SER A 105 -12.15 -16.81 -5.92
C SER A 105 -10.62 -16.69 -5.85
N ASP A 106 -9.92 -17.76 -5.46
CA ASP A 106 -8.48 -18.01 -5.68
C ASP A 106 -7.94 -17.42 -7.01
N GLU A 107 -8.78 -17.35 -8.04
CA GLU A 107 -8.50 -16.81 -9.37
C GLU A 107 -8.28 -15.29 -9.39
N ALA A 108 -8.98 -14.51 -8.58
CA ALA A 108 -8.80 -13.05 -8.51
C ALA A 108 -7.43 -12.70 -7.91
N ASP A 109 -7.04 -13.41 -6.85
CA ASP A 109 -5.72 -13.22 -6.24
C ASP A 109 -4.60 -13.76 -7.13
N LEU A 110 -4.81 -14.88 -7.83
CA LEU A 110 -3.88 -15.36 -8.86
C LEU A 110 -3.70 -14.33 -9.98
N ASN A 111 -4.78 -13.69 -10.45
CA ASN A 111 -4.70 -12.65 -11.48
C ASN A 111 -3.90 -11.43 -11.02
N LYS A 112 -4.06 -11.00 -9.77
CA LYS A 112 -3.24 -9.91 -9.20
C LYS A 112 -1.76 -10.28 -9.19
N THR A 113 -1.43 -11.50 -8.75
CA THR A 113 -0.05 -11.99 -8.76
C THR A 113 0.50 -12.01 -10.18
N ILE A 114 -0.25 -12.54 -11.15
CA ILE A 114 0.17 -12.55 -12.56
C ILE A 114 0.47 -11.13 -13.05
N ILE A 115 -0.43 -10.17 -12.86
CA ILE A 115 -0.21 -8.78 -13.30
C ILE A 115 1.06 -8.19 -12.65
N LYS A 116 1.21 -8.37 -11.33
CA LYS A 116 2.36 -7.86 -10.58
C LYS A 116 3.66 -8.46 -11.11
N THR A 117 3.73 -9.78 -11.24
CA THR A 117 4.92 -10.50 -11.71
C THR A 117 5.23 -10.16 -13.17
N SER A 118 4.21 -10.10 -14.04
CA SER A 118 4.37 -9.62 -15.42
C SER A 118 5.00 -8.24 -15.48
N LYS A 119 4.46 -7.29 -14.72
CA LYS A 119 4.96 -5.90 -14.72
C LYS A 119 6.39 -5.83 -14.19
N GLN A 120 6.68 -6.49 -13.08
CA GLN A 120 8.03 -6.52 -12.50
C GLN A 120 9.05 -7.12 -13.46
N PHE A 121 8.72 -8.23 -14.13
CA PHE A 121 9.56 -8.83 -15.15
C PHE A 121 9.88 -7.85 -16.28
N LEU A 122 8.86 -7.20 -16.85
CA LEU A 122 9.07 -6.23 -17.93
C LEU A 122 9.87 -5.01 -17.50
N ILE A 123 9.66 -4.50 -16.28
CA ILE A 123 10.46 -3.40 -15.72
C ILE A 123 11.93 -3.80 -15.61
N GLN A 124 12.22 -4.98 -15.06
CA GLN A 124 13.60 -5.44 -14.85
C GLN A 124 14.35 -5.70 -16.16
N GLU A 125 13.65 -6.15 -17.19
CA GLU A 125 14.29 -6.50 -18.45
C GLU A 125 14.36 -5.32 -19.43
N LEU A 126 13.34 -4.44 -19.48
CA LEU A 126 13.20 -3.39 -20.52
C LEU A 126 13.40 -1.95 -20.01
N LEU A 127 13.37 -1.70 -18.70
CA LEU A 127 13.52 -0.34 -18.16
C LEU A 127 14.83 -0.20 -17.37
N SER A 128 15.44 0.98 -17.48
CA SER A 128 16.58 1.35 -16.66
C SER A 128 16.19 1.43 -15.19
N GLN A 129 16.99 0.83 -14.32
CA GLN A 129 16.79 0.84 -12.87
C GLN A 129 18.00 1.46 -12.19
N MET A 130 17.80 2.52 -11.39
CA MET A 130 18.86 3.13 -10.55
C MET A 130 20.17 3.45 -11.29
N GLY A 131 20.09 3.93 -12.54
CA GLY A 131 21.27 4.26 -13.35
C GLY A 131 21.90 3.09 -14.13
N HIS A 132 21.30 1.89 -14.07
CA HIS A 132 21.68 0.77 -14.93
C HIS A 132 20.88 0.76 -16.23
N GLU A 133 21.56 0.43 -17.34
CA GLU A 133 20.92 0.22 -18.63
C GLU A 133 19.92 -0.95 -18.58
N PRO A 134 18.89 -0.94 -19.44
CA PRO A 134 17.99 -2.08 -19.58
C PRO A 134 18.79 -3.35 -19.88
N ARG A 135 18.32 -4.51 -19.42
CA ARG A 135 18.99 -5.77 -19.76
C ARG A 135 18.83 -6.10 -21.24
N ARG A 136 17.72 -5.66 -21.86
CA ARG A 136 17.36 -5.91 -23.24
C ARG A 136 16.54 -4.76 -23.80
N ASP A 137 16.56 -4.59 -25.11
CA ASP A 137 15.73 -3.60 -25.81
C ASP A 137 14.34 -4.15 -26.18
N GLU A 138 14.26 -5.47 -26.42
CA GLU A 138 13.03 -6.15 -26.79
C GLU A 138 12.98 -7.58 -26.24
N ILE A 139 11.76 -8.06 -25.96
CA ILE A 139 11.51 -9.43 -25.50
C ILE A 139 10.47 -10.07 -26.40
N LEU A 140 10.69 -11.30 -26.83
CA LEU A 140 9.68 -12.05 -27.58
C LEU A 140 8.47 -12.33 -26.67
N MET A 141 7.25 -12.05 -27.14
CA MET A 141 6.03 -12.25 -26.34
C MET A 141 5.92 -13.69 -25.80
N LYS A 142 6.30 -14.68 -26.60
CA LYS A 142 6.31 -16.10 -26.18
C LYS A 142 7.27 -16.35 -25.01
N GLU A 143 8.46 -15.79 -25.08
CA GLU A 143 9.46 -15.89 -24.01
C GLU A 143 8.96 -15.19 -22.74
N ALA A 144 8.40 -13.98 -22.88
CA ALA A 144 7.82 -13.27 -21.74
C ALA A 144 6.72 -14.08 -21.05
N ILE A 145 5.84 -14.75 -21.81
CA ILE A 145 4.80 -15.62 -21.26
C ILE A 145 5.43 -16.80 -20.48
N GLU A 146 6.41 -17.48 -21.06
CA GLU A 146 7.08 -18.63 -20.43
C GLU A 146 7.80 -18.22 -19.13
N CYS A 147 8.58 -17.14 -19.16
CA CYS A 147 9.30 -16.63 -18.00
C CYS A 147 8.34 -16.20 -16.88
N VAL A 148 7.31 -15.42 -17.21
CA VAL A 148 6.35 -14.97 -16.20
C VAL A 148 5.55 -16.15 -15.65
N CYS A 149 5.13 -17.10 -16.49
CA CYS A 149 4.41 -18.28 -16.02
C CYS A 149 5.25 -19.09 -15.02
N TYR A 150 6.54 -19.26 -15.30
CA TYR A 150 7.47 -19.89 -14.37
C TYR A 150 7.56 -19.11 -13.04
N LEU A 151 7.72 -17.79 -13.08
CA LEU A 151 7.82 -16.96 -11.88
C LEU A 151 6.54 -17.01 -11.02
N VAL A 152 5.36 -16.93 -11.65
CA VAL A 152 4.08 -17.03 -10.94
C VAL A 152 3.89 -18.43 -10.33
N GLN A 153 4.34 -19.47 -11.02
CA GLN A 153 4.30 -20.84 -10.52
C GLN A 153 5.21 -21.04 -9.31
N GLN A 154 6.39 -20.41 -9.28
CA GLN A 154 7.27 -20.43 -8.11
C GLN A 154 6.62 -19.76 -6.89
N GLU A 155 5.87 -18.68 -7.10
CA GLU A 155 5.25 -17.92 -6.00
C GLU A 155 3.96 -18.57 -5.49
N THR A 156 3.14 -19.14 -6.37
CA THR A 156 1.77 -19.58 -6.03
C THR A 156 1.52 -21.08 -6.16
N GLY A 157 2.46 -21.84 -6.72
CA GLY A 157 2.27 -23.24 -7.10
C GLY A 157 1.33 -23.44 -8.31
N ARG A 158 0.81 -22.36 -8.91
CA ARG A 158 -0.11 -22.36 -10.06
C ARG A 158 0.40 -21.38 -11.12
N GLY A 159 0.10 -21.61 -12.39
CA GLY A 159 0.50 -20.71 -13.47
C GLY A 159 -0.21 -21.04 -14.77
N SER A 160 -1.02 -20.11 -15.29
CA SER A 160 -1.77 -20.30 -16.53
C SER A 160 -1.15 -19.46 -17.64
N HIS A 161 -0.62 -20.12 -18.68
CA HIS A 161 -0.10 -19.47 -19.89
C HIS A 161 -1.11 -18.49 -20.49
N THR A 162 -2.37 -18.90 -20.60
CA THR A 162 -3.44 -18.08 -21.18
C THR A 162 -3.72 -16.82 -20.34
N ALA A 163 -3.71 -16.95 -19.01
CA ALA A 163 -3.91 -15.80 -18.14
C ALA A 163 -2.73 -14.81 -18.21
N VAL A 164 -1.50 -15.33 -18.16
CA VAL A 164 -0.27 -14.54 -18.32
C VAL A 164 -0.26 -13.79 -19.66
N GLN A 165 -0.60 -14.46 -20.76
CA GLN A 165 -0.68 -13.82 -22.07
C GLN A 165 -1.65 -12.64 -22.07
N ARG A 166 -2.87 -12.82 -21.54
CA ARG A 166 -3.89 -11.74 -21.49
C ARG A 166 -3.39 -10.52 -20.71
N HIS A 167 -2.70 -10.75 -19.59
CA HIS A 167 -2.16 -9.67 -18.76
C HIS A 167 -0.98 -8.97 -19.43
N LEU A 168 -0.08 -9.69 -20.09
CA LEU A 168 0.99 -9.10 -20.90
C LEU A 168 0.43 -8.27 -22.07
N GLU A 169 -0.61 -8.74 -22.74
CA GLU A 169 -1.30 -7.99 -23.79
C GLU A 169 -1.97 -6.71 -23.25
N THR A 170 -2.47 -6.75 -22.01
CA THR A 170 -3.04 -5.59 -21.32
C THR A 170 -1.96 -4.57 -20.96
N LEU A 171 -0.83 -5.03 -20.40
CA LEU A 171 0.31 -4.18 -20.04
C LEU A 171 1.01 -3.55 -21.25
N THR A 172 0.75 -4.05 -22.45
CA THR A 172 1.34 -3.59 -23.69
C THR A 172 0.30 -3.05 -24.68
N CYS A 173 -0.89 -2.72 -24.16
CA CYS A 173 -1.97 -2.13 -24.96
C CYS A 173 -1.62 -0.71 -25.41
N VAL A 174 -2.44 -0.16 -26.31
CA VAL A 174 -2.21 1.18 -26.88
C VAL A 174 -2.20 2.29 -25.83
N ILE A 175 -2.90 2.12 -24.71
CA ILE A 175 -2.96 3.11 -23.61
C ILE A 175 -1.79 2.95 -22.62
N SER A 176 -1.10 1.80 -22.61
CA SER A 176 0.04 1.59 -21.71
C SER A 176 1.14 2.62 -21.95
N LYS A 177 1.64 3.22 -20.87
CA LYS A 177 2.66 4.28 -20.93
C LYS A 177 4.07 3.73 -21.04
N GLU A 178 4.32 2.55 -20.45
CA GLU A 178 5.68 2.02 -20.24
C GLU A 178 6.10 1.04 -21.35
N PHE A 179 5.14 0.27 -21.88
CA PHE A 179 5.42 -0.82 -22.82
C PHE A 179 4.55 -0.76 -24.08
N ALA A 180 5.09 -1.29 -25.17
CA ALA A 180 4.38 -1.40 -26.45
C ALA A 180 4.59 -2.78 -27.07
N ARG A 181 3.71 -3.14 -28.00
CA ARG A 181 3.87 -4.32 -28.87
C ARG A 181 4.37 -3.91 -30.22
N LYS A 182 5.34 -4.66 -30.72
CA LYS A 182 5.88 -4.56 -32.08
C LYS A 182 5.72 -5.92 -32.74
N GLU A 183 5.27 -5.94 -33.99
CA GLU A 183 5.21 -7.15 -34.79
C GLU A 183 6.28 -7.12 -35.87
N VAL A 184 7.10 -8.17 -35.92
CA VAL A 184 8.19 -8.33 -36.89
C VAL A 184 8.14 -9.74 -37.43
N ASN A 185 7.97 -9.90 -38.74
CA ASN A 185 7.92 -11.21 -39.41
C ASN A 185 6.89 -12.18 -38.78
N GLY A 186 5.71 -11.66 -38.41
CA GLY A 186 4.64 -12.43 -37.75
C GLY A 186 4.91 -12.81 -36.29
N LYS A 187 6.03 -12.37 -35.71
CA LYS A 187 6.36 -12.55 -34.29
C LYS A 187 6.08 -11.26 -33.52
N LYS A 188 5.48 -11.40 -32.34
CA LYS A 188 5.17 -10.28 -31.44
C LYS A 188 6.27 -10.10 -30.42
N TYR A 189 6.74 -8.88 -30.27
CA TYR A 189 7.75 -8.44 -29.31
C TYR A 189 7.15 -7.40 -28.37
N ILE A 190 7.62 -7.41 -27.13
CA ILE A 190 7.38 -6.39 -26.14
C ILE A 190 8.60 -5.48 -26.12
N ILE A 191 8.37 -4.19 -26.26
CA ILE A 191 9.41 -3.16 -26.24
C ILE A 191 9.07 -2.09 -25.21
N ARG A 192 10.08 -1.35 -24.76
CA ARG A 192 9.87 -0.10 -24.05
C ARG A 192 9.13 0.88 -24.97
N ARG A 193 8.15 1.60 -24.43
CA ARG A 193 7.55 2.72 -25.15
C ARG A 193 8.44 3.95 -24.99
N GLU A 194 9.02 4.41 -26.09
CA GLU A 194 9.76 5.67 -26.10
C GLU A 194 8.77 6.83 -26.31
N GLY A 195 8.66 7.70 -25.30
CA GLY A 195 7.70 8.80 -25.30
C GLY A 195 7.23 9.20 -23.90
N LEU A 196 8.15 9.69 -23.07
CA LEU A 196 7.92 10.72 -22.06
C LEU A 196 9.14 11.64 -22.03
#